data_AF-A0A2U9IJY3-F1
#
_entry.id   AF-A0A2U9IJY3-F1
#
_cell.length_a   1.000
_cell.length_b   1.000
_cell.length_c   1.000
_cell.angle_alpha   90.00
_cell.angle_beta   90.00
_cell.angle_gamma   90.00
#
_symmetry.space_group_name_H-M   'P 1'
#
loop_
_entity.id
_entity.type
_entity.pdbx_description
1 polymer ?
#
loop_
_entity_poly.entity_id
_entity_poly.type
_entity_poly.pdbx_seq_one_letter_code
_entity_poly.pdbx_strand_id
1 'polypeptide(L)'
;MFRFDKLCKASQIRILEQARINEDYAKLVAYHVGLAYPKLDEDIKNKAIENARKSEIFYSRFIEGIKQTLSPKEVEEIKLKIERKI
;
A
#
# COMPACT_ATOMS: atom_id res chain seq x y z
N MET A 1 -17.77 0.06 -2.27
CA MET A 1 -16.44 -0.10 -1.63
C MET A 1 -15.41 -0.41 -2.71
N PHE A 2 -14.32 0.37 -2.82
CA PHE A 2 -13.26 0.11 -3.80
C PHE A 2 -12.45 -1.14 -3.39
N ARG A 3 -12.35 -2.12 -4.29
CA ARG A 3 -11.72 -3.43 -4.05
C ARG A 3 -10.44 -3.57 -4.87
N PHE A 4 -9.34 -3.05 -4.34
CA PHE A 4 -8.04 -3.09 -5.00
C PHE A 4 -7.56 -4.53 -5.29
N ASP A 5 -7.91 -5.49 -4.43
CA ASP A 5 -7.62 -6.92 -4.60
C ASP A 5 -8.31 -7.57 -5.81
N LYS A 6 -9.35 -6.93 -6.36
CA LYS A 6 -10.15 -7.47 -7.48
C LYS A 6 -9.77 -6.90 -8.84
N LEU A 7 -8.83 -5.97 -8.87
CA LEU A 7 -8.31 -5.42 -10.11
C LEU A 7 -7.32 -6.39 -10.75
N CYS A 8 -7.24 -6.39 -12.08
CA CYS A 8 -6.15 -7.10 -12.75
C CYS A 8 -4.80 -6.47 -12.39
N LYS A 9 -3.72 -7.27 -12.47
CA LYS A 9 -2.36 -6.86 -12.09
C LYS A 9 -1.93 -5.56 -12.77
N ALA A 10 -2.23 -5.39 -14.06
CA ALA A 10 -1.91 -4.17 -14.80
C ALA A 10 -2.58 -2.92 -14.20
N SER A 11 -3.85 -3.03 -13.79
CA SER A 11 -4.58 -1.93 -13.15
C SER A 11 -4.03 -1.64 -11.75
N GLN A 12 -3.68 -2.67 -10.98
CA GLN A 12 -3.04 -2.49 -9.66
C GLN A 12 -1.71 -1.73 -9.79
N ILE A 13 -0.87 -2.12 -10.76
CA ILE A 13 0.39 -1.44 -11.05
C ILE A 13 0.14 0.02 -11.42
N ARG A 14 -0.77 0.28 -12.37
CA ARG A 14 -1.06 1.64 -12.84
C ARG A 14 -1.53 2.55 -11.70
N ILE A 15 -2.40 2.05 -10.81
CA ILE A 15 -2.86 2.82 -9.65
C ILE A 15 -1.69 3.15 -8.72
N LEU A 16 -0.81 2.20 -8.44
CA LEU A 16 0.36 2.42 -7.61
C LEU A 16 1.32 3.44 -8.25
N GLU A 17 1.50 3.40 -9.57
CA GLU A 17 2.33 4.37 -10.29
C GLU A 17 1.74 5.78 -10.26
N GLN A 18 0.41 5.91 -10.43
CA GLN A 18 -0.28 7.20 -10.30
C GLN A 18 -0.20 7.76 -8.89
N ALA A 19 -0.38 6.90 -7.87
CA ALA A 19 -0.24 7.30 -6.47
C ALA A 19 1.17 7.77 -6.12
N ARG A 20 2.19 7.34 -6.86
CA ARG A 20 3.57 7.79 -6.64
C ARG A 20 3.80 9.24 -7.07
N ILE A 21 3.08 9.73 -8.07
CA ILE A 21 3.32 11.04 -8.70
C ILE A 21 2.22 12.07 -8.39
N ASN A 22 1.16 11.66 -7.69
CA ASN A 22 0.03 12.52 -7.33
C ASN A 22 -0.39 12.23 -5.88
N GLU A 23 -0.13 13.20 -5.00
CA GLU A 23 -0.39 13.08 -3.56
C GLU A 23 -1.89 12.99 -3.22
N ASP A 24 -2.75 13.74 -3.91
CA ASP A 24 -4.20 13.66 -3.73
C ASP A 24 -4.71 12.28 -4.11
N TYR A 25 -4.18 11.73 -5.21
CA TYR A 25 -4.51 10.37 -5.61
C TYR A 25 -3.99 9.35 -4.60
N ALA A 26 -2.76 9.52 -4.09
CA ALA A 26 -2.20 8.67 -3.04
C ALA A 26 -3.08 8.64 -1.80
N LYS A 27 -3.54 9.82 -1.34
CA LYS A 27 -4.45 9.97 -0.20
C LYS A 27 -5.75 9.21 -0.40
N LEU A 28 -6.27 9.16 -1.62
CA LEU A 28 -7.50 8.43 -1.96
C LEU A 28 -7.29 6.90 -1.99
N VAL A 29 -6.20 6.41 -2.58
CA VAL A 29 -6.06 4.97 -2.87
C VAL A 29 -5.31 4.18 -1.79
N ALA A 30 -4.37 4.81 -1.08
CA ALA A 30 -3.43 4.09 -0.21
C ALA A 30 -4.10 3.31 0.93
N TYR A 31 -5.18 3.86 1.51
CA TYR A 31 -5.99 3.14 2.50
C TYR A 31 -6.57 1.84 1.95
N HIS A 32 -7.12 1.88 0.72
CA HIS A 32 -7.69 0.70 0.08
C HIS A 32 -6.63 -0.31 -0.36
N VAL A 33 -5.43 0.14 -0.73
CA VAL A 33 -4.27 -0.74 -0.94
C VAL A 33 -3.92 -1.45 0.36
N GLY A 34 -3.90 -0.73 1.50
CA GLY A 34 -3.67 -1.30 2.83
C GLY A 34 -4.69 -2.36 3.21
N LEU A 35 -5.99 -2.09 3.01
CA LEU A 35 -7.06 -3.07 3.24
C LEU A 35 -6.92 -4.34 2.38
N ALA A 36 -6.42 -4.19 1.16
CA ALA A 36 -6.24 -5.31 0.23
C ALA A 36 -4.94 -6.09 0.48
N TYR A 37 -3.97 -5.50 1.18
CA TYR A 37 -2.58 -5.97 1.28
C TYR A 37 -2.42 -7.47 1.58
N PRO A 38 -3.17 -8.10 2.51
CA PRO A 38 -3.01 -9.53 2.80
C PRO A 38 -3.30 -10.44 1.60
N LYS A 39 -4.11 -9.96 0.65
CA LYS A 39 -4.61 -10.71 -0.52
C LYS A 39 -3.82 -10.42 -1.80
N LEU A 40 -2.85 -9.50 -1.75
CA LEU A 40 -2.06 -9.12 -2.91
C LEU A 40 -0.94 -10.14 -3.15
N ASP A 41 -0.57 -10.30 -4.43
CA ASP A 41 0.66 -11.02 -4.79
C ASP A 41 1.91 -10.25 -4.33
N GLU A 42 3.03 -10.94 -4.27
CA GLU A 42 4.27 -10.41 -3.69
C GLU A 42 4.84 -9.24 -4.50
N ASP A 43 4.68 -9.22 -5.82
CA ASP A 43 5.15 -8.11 -6.66
C ASP A 43 4.39 -6.82 -6.34
N ILE A 44 3.07 -6.93 -6.17
CA ILE A 44 2.22 -5.80 -5.83
C ILE A 44 2.45 -5.34 -4.39
N LYS A 45 2.68 -6.27 -3.45
CA LYS A 45 3.09 -5.92 -2.07
C LYS A 45 4.37 -5.11 -2.05
N ASN A 46 5.39 -5.55 -2.81
CA ASN A 46 6.66 -4.84 -2.91
C ASN A 46 6.50 -3.44 -3.51
N LYS A 47 5.68 -3.27 -4.55
CA LYS A 47 5.36 -1.93 -5.10
C LYS A 47 4.63 -1.03 -4.09
N ALA A 48 3.71 -1.58 -3.31
CA ALA A 48 3.03 -0.82 -2.25
C ALA A 48 4.01 -0.35 -1.16
N ILE A 49 4.95 -1.22 -0.74
CA ILE A 49 6.05 -0.86 0.16
C ILE A 49 6.92 0.24 -0.46
N GLU A 50 7.28 0.13 -1.73
CA GLU A 50 8.10 1.13 -2.43
C GLU A 50 7.42 2.51 -2.46
N ASN A 51 6.12 2.56 -2.70
CA ASN A 51 5.35 3.79 -2.63
C ASN A 51 5.31 4.37 -1.22
N ALA A 52 5.10 3.53 -0.21
CA ALA A 52 5.11 3.95 1.18
C ALA A 52 6.49 4.50 1.61
N ARG A 53 7.58 3.97 1.07
CA ARG A 53 8.94 4.51 1.29
C ARG A 53 9.16 5.90 0.72
N LYS A 54 8.45 6.23 -0.36
CA LYS A 54 8.67 7.46 -1.15
C LYS A 54 7.65 8.56 -0.86
N SER A 55 6.55 8.25 -0.18
CA SER A 55 5.48 9.19 0.12
C SER A 55 4.95 8.98 1.53
N GLU A 56 5.12 9.98 2.39
CA GLU A 56 4.60 9.96 3.76
C GLU A 56 3.06 9.89 3.79
N ILE A 57 2.40 10.55 2.83
CA ILE A 57 0.94 10.50 2.68
C ILE A 57 0.49 9.09 2.35
N PHE A 58 1.15 8.44 1.38
CA PHE A 58 0.87 7.05 1.04
C PHE A 58 1.12 6.15 2.24
N TYR A 59 2.26 6.28 2.90
CA TYR A 59 2.61 5.50 4.09
C TYR A 59 1.54 5.58 5.17
N SER A 60 1.18 6.78 5.60
CA SER A 60 0.21 7.00 6.67
C SER A 60 -1.12 6.31 6.40
N ARG A 61 -1.67 6.52 5.19
CA ARG A 61 -2.96 5.92 4.77
C ARG A 61 -2.87 4.42 4.55
N PHE A 62 -1.76 3.94 3.99
CA PHE A 62 -1.50 2.52 3.81
C PHE A 62 -1.43 1.79 5.15
N ILE A 63 -0.71 2.35 6.13
CA ILE A 63 -0.62 1.81 7.49
C ILE A 63 -2.00 1.80 8.18
N GLU A 64 -2.80 2.84 8.00
CA GLU A 64 -4.18 2.89 8.49
C GLU A 64 -5.03 1.73 7.92
N GLY A 65 -4.87 1.42 6.63
CA GLY A 65 -5.56 0.33 5.96
C GLY A 65 -5.11 -1.06 6.44
N ILE A 66 -3.80 -1.33 6.53
CA ILE A 66 -3.31 -2.65 6.97
C ILE A 66 -3.72 -2.96 8.42
N LYS A 67 -3.81 -1.96 9.30
CA LYS A 67 -4.25 -2.12 10.70
C LYS A 67 -5.67 -2.68 10.83
N GLN A 68 -6.50 -2.53 9.80
CA GLN A 68 -7.86 -3.07 9.80
C GLN A 68 -7.90 -4.57 9.48
N THR A 69 -6.82 -5.14 8.94
CA THR A 69 -6.81 -6.50 8.39
C THR A 69 -5.69 -7.39 8.91
N LEU A 70 -4.66 -6.81 9.53
CA LEU A 70 -3.49 -7.51 10.06
C LEU A 70 -3.35 -7.31 11.57
N SER A 71 -2.67 -8.25 12.23
CA SER A 71 -2.33 -8.15 13.64
C SER A 71 -1.30 -7.03 13.90
N PRO A 72 -1.22 -6.48 15.12
CA PRO A 72 -0.23 -5.46 15.46
C PRO A 72 1.22 -5.87 15.16
N LYS A 73 1.56 -7.15 15.33
CA LYS A 73 2.88 -7.68 15.03
C LYS A 73 3.19 -7.63 13.53
N GLU A 74 2.26 -8.08 12.68
CA GLU A 74 2.43 -8.03 11.23
C GLU A 74 2.51 -6.60 10.70
N VAL A 75 1.72 -5.68 11.26
CA VAL A 75 1.80 -4.25 10.94
C VAL A 75 3.19 -3.71 11.26
N GLU A 76 3.76 -4.07 12.41
CA GLU A 76 5.09 -3.62 12.81
C GLU A 76 6.19 -4.18 11.90
N GLU A 77 6.09 -5.46 11.51
CA GLU A 77 6.99 -6.05 10.52
C GLU A 77 6.96 -5.31 9.17
N ILE A 78 5.77 -4.89 8.72
CA ILE A 78 5.62 -4.12 7.48
C ILE A 78 6.24 -2.72 7.61
N LYS A 79 6.03 -2.02 8.74
CA LYS A 79 6.68 -0.72 8.96
C LYS A 79 8.20 -0.84 8.96
N LEU A 80 8.76 -1.83 9.67
CA LEU A 80 10.20 -2.10 9.66
C LEU A 80 10.72 -2.40 8.26
N LYS A 81 9.95 -3.14 7.44
CA LYS A 81 10.28 -3.34 6.02
C LYS A 81 10.31 -2.03 5.24
N ILE A 82 9.38 -1.12 5.48
CA ILE A 82 9.35 0.21 4.83
C ILE A 82 10.57 1.03 5.26
N GLU A 83 10.85 1.13 6.56
CA GLU A 83 11.90 1.99 7.13
C GLU A 83 13.34 1.52 6.82
N ARG A 84 13.54 0.22 6.55
CA ARG A 84 14.83 -0.30 6.08
C ARG A 84 15.16 0.27 4.69
N LYS A 85 15.91 1.38 4.67
CA LYS A 85 16.65 1.87 3.49
C LYS A 85 17.76 0.87 3.18
N ILE A 86 17.73 0.28 2.00
CA ILE A 86 18.91 -0.35 1.37
C ILE A 86 19.72 0.78 0.74
#